data_AF-A0A958KBT5-F1
#
_entry.id   AF-A0A958KBT5-F1
#
_cell.length_a   1.000
_cell.length_b   1.000
_cell.length_c   1.000
_cell.angle_alpha   90.00
_cell.angle_beta   90.00
_cell.angle_gamma   90.00
#
_symmetry.space_group_name_H-M   'P 1'
#
loop_
_entity.id
_entity.type
_entity.pdbx_description
1 polymer ?
#
loop_
_entity_poly.entity_id
_entity_poly.type
_entity_poly.pdbx_seq_one_letter_code
_entity_poly.pdbx_strand_id
1 'polypeptide(L)'
;MIVSKQTYSRNRWVIIALLVLITLFFVACSNNASRAQFRYFLSNRLFPPESATNFQKAEPDFVAIGSSAMVASESTLASEVGRDVIKRGGNAIDAAIAVSFLVAVYRPQSTGIGGGGFMLIYKPDLDQSVFLDFRERAPRNASTTMFIASEGASDDLSRVGGLAVAVPGLVAGLWEAYQQHGSGKIPWAQLVAPAAKMAKEGFEVYPHLAEAIGWFVENQYHKRFPDLAKLLLRADGTPKLVGDIFTQPRLAETLKKIAVAGPKAFYEGAVADDIVSSNRKYGGILEKSDLLNYEVKYRDVIEGEFRGYRVISSPPPSSGG
;
A
#
# COMPACT_ATOMS: atom_id res chain seq x y z
N MET A 1 57.07 -29.40 46.91
CA MET A 1 56.58 -30.16 45.73
C MET A 1 55.13 -30.53 46.00
N ILE A 2 54.08 -30.20 45.27
CA ILE A 2 53.83 -29.49 44.02
C ILE A 2 52.53 -28.71 44.29
N VAL A 3 52.58 -27.38 44.42
CA VAL A 3 51.36 -26.55 44.41
C VAL A 3 50.96 -26.41 42.95
N SER A 4 49.81 -26.96 42.61
CA SER A 4 49.36 -27.15 41.23
C SER A 4 49.19 -25.81 40.51
N LYS A 5 49.78 -25.75 39.30
CA LYS A 5 49.74 -24.67 38.30
C LYS A 5 48.33 -24.40 37.72
N GLN A 6 47.25 -24.64 38.46
CA GLN A 6 45.89 -24.67 37.92
C GLN A 6 45.09 -23.38 38.08
N THR A 7 45.54 -22.44 38.92
CA THR A 7 44.87 -21.14 39.14
C THR A 7 45.40 -20.01 38.24
N TYR A 8 46.57 -20.17 37.61
CA TYR A 8 47.16 -19.13 36.75
C TYR A 8 46.69 -19.22 35.27
N SER A 9 46.23 -20.39 34.81
CA SER A 9 45.76 -20.56 33.43
C SER A 9 44.32 -20.05 33.22
N ARG A 10 43.47 -20.08 34.26
CA ARG A 10 42.05 -19.68 34.17
C ARG A 10 41.88 -18.17 33.91
N ASN A 11 42.75 -17.33 34.49
CA ASN A 11 42.71 -15.87 34.29
C ASN A 11 43.22 -15.43 32.91
N ARG A 12 44.13 -16.19 32.29
CA ARG A 12 44.61 -15.89 30.93
C ARG A 12 43.52 -16.03 29.88
N TRP A 13 42.69 -17.07 29.99
CA TRP A 13 41.56 -17.27 29.06
C TRP A 13 40.45 -16.24 29.22
N VAL A 14 40.20 -15.76 30.44
CA VAL A 14 39.24 -14.68 30.70
C VAL A 14 39.73 -13.35 30.12
N ILE A 15 41.01 -13.02 30.28
CA ILE A 15 41.60 -11.80 29.72
C ILE A 15 41.65 -11.85 28.19
N ILE A 16 42.01 -13.00 27.60
CA ILE A 16 41.99 -13.19 26.15
C ILE A 16 40.56 -13.07 25.60
N ALA A 17 39.56 -13.65 26.27
CA ALA A 17 38.16 -13.54 25.86
C ALA A 17 37.63 -12.10 25.94
N LEU A 18 38.01 -11.34 26.97
CA LEU A 18 37.66 -9.92 27.11
C LEU A 18 38.34 -9.05 26.03
N LEU A 19 39.61 -9.30 25.72
CA LEU A 19 40.31 -8.58 24.65
C LEU A 19 39.75 -8.90 23.26
N VAL A 20 39.37 -10.15 23.00
CA VAL A 20 38.69 -10.54 21.76
C VAL A 20 37.32 -9.85 21.64
N LEU A 21 36.54 -9.79 22.72
CA LEU A 21 35.25 -9.09 22.75
C LEU A 21 35.39 -7.58 22.50
N ILE A 22 36.38 -6.92 23.11
CA ILE A 22 36.65 -5.50 22.91
C ILE A 22 37.10 -5.24 21.46
N THR A 23 37.94 -6.11 20.90
CA THR A 23 38.42 -5.97 19.52
C THR A 23 37.28 -6.16 18.51
N LEU A 24 36.40 -7.14 18.74
CA LEU A 24 35.19 -7.35 17.93
C LEU A 24 34.20 -6.17 18.03
N PHE A 25 34.11 -5.52 19.19
CA PHE A 25 33.29 -4.32 19.38
C PHE A 25 33.81 -3.13 18.56
N PHE A 26 35.15 -2.92 18.51
CA PHE A 26 35.75 -1.87 17.69
C PHE A 26 35.66 -2.14 16.18
N VAL A 27 35.75 -3.41 15.75
CA VAL A 27 35.55 -3.82 14.35
C VAL A 27 34.07 -3.70 13.94
N ALA A 28 33.13 -3.93 14.86
CA ALA A 28 31.70 -3.70 14.65
C ALA A 28 31.34 -2.21 14.56
N CYS A 29 32.09 -1.33 15.23
CA CYS A 29 31.85 0.10 15.20
C CYS A 29 32.45 0.83 13.99
N SER A 30 33.42 0.24 13.28
CA SER A 30 34.16 0.88 12.16
C SER A 30 33.69 0.47 10.76
N ASN A 31 32.82 -0.54 10.61
CA ASN A 31 32.38 -1.05 9.32
C ASN A 31 30.85 -1.16 9.23
N ASN A 32 30.22 -0.63 8.17
CA ASN A 32 28.76 -0.62 8.05
C ASN A 32 28.15 -2.03 7.87
N ALA A 33 28.89 -2.97 7.28
CA ALA A 33 28.45 -4.36 7.10
C ALA A 33 28.41 -5.17 8.41
N SER A 34 29.32 -4.89 9.35
CA SER A 34 29.40 -5.60 10.65
C SER A 34 28.33 -5.13 11.64
N ARG A 35 27.85 -3.87 11.54
CA ARG A 35 26.71 -3.38 12.34
C ARG A 35 25.38 -4.09 12.03
N ALA A 36 25.14 -4.42 10.77
CA ALA A 36 23.94 -5.14 10.35
C ALA A 36 23.95 -6.58 10.87
N GLN A 37 25.08 -7.27 10.75
CA GLN A 37 25.26 -8.63 11.28
C GLN A 37 25.21 -8.67 12.81
N PHE A 38 25.75 -7.67 13.51
CA PHE A 38 25.69 -7.60 14.97
C PHE A 38 24.28 -7.27 15.49
N ARG A 39 23.52 -6.41 14.79
CA ARG A 39 22.09 -6.18 15.07
C ARG A 39 21.27 -7.45 14.87
N TYR A 40 21.52 -8.18 13.79
CA TYR A 40 20.89 -9.48 13.52
C TYR A 40 21.24 -10.54 14.58
N PHE A 41 22.48 -10.53 15.08
CA PHE A 41 22.92 -11.46 16.11
C PHE A 41 22.32 -11.14 17.49
N LEU A 42 22.15 -9.85 17.82
CA LEU A 42 21.49 -9.41 19.05
C LEU A 42 19.97 -9.64 19.01
N SER A 43 19.31 -9.42 17.87
CA SER A 43 17.86 -9.66 17.74
C SER A 43 17.51 -11.12 17.97
N ASN A 44 18.29 -12.07 17.43
CA ASN A 44 18.01 -13.51 17.57
C ASN A 44 18.36 -14.12 18.94
N ARG A 45 19.08 -13.40 19.82
CA ARG A 45 19.39 -13.88 21.19
C ARG A 45 18.62 -13.18 22.29
N LEU A 46 18.25 -11.91 22.11
CA LEU A 46 17.37 -11.19 23.05
C LEU A 46 15.89 -11.53 22.82
N PHE A 47 15.54 -11.88 21.58
CA PHE A 47 14.25 -12.47 21.20
C PHE A 47 14.53 -13.79 20.49
N PRO A 48 14.67 -14.91 21.22
CA PRO A 48 14.68 -16.20 20.54
C PRO A 48 13.41 -16.31 19.69
N PRO A 49 13.48 -16.80 18.44
CA PRO A 49 12.28 -17.18 17.71
C PRO A 49 11.51 -18.14 18.61
N GLU A 50 10.25 -17.82 18.85
CA GLU A 50 9.35 -18.55 19.74
C GLU A 50 9.53 -20.05 19.49
N SER A 51 10.10 -20.73 20.48
CA SER A 51 10.35 -22.16 20.41
C SER A 51 9.02 -22.85 20.17
N ALA A 52 8.95 -23.62 19.08
CA ALA A 52 7.84 -24.48 18.72
C ALA A 52 7.59 -25.52 19.82
N THR A 53 6.82 -25.14 20.84
CA THR A 53 6.30 -26.01 21.89
C THR A 53 4.97 -25.45 22.36
N ASN A 54 3.92 -26.27 22.20
CA ASN A 54 2.52 -26.07 22.55
C ASN A 54 1.71 -25.13 21.63
N PHE A 55 1.21 -25.68 20.53
CA PHE A 55 -0.10 -25.27 19.99
C PHE A 55 -1.21 -25.69 20.97
N GLN A 56 -1.23 -25.09 22.16
CA GLN A 56 -2.50 -24.90 22.83
C GLN A 56 -3.25 -23.91 21.94
N LYS A 57 -4.39 -24.37 21.41
CA LYS A 57 -5.32 -23.56 20.62
C LYS A 57 -5.82 -22.42 21.52
N ALA A 58 -5.03 -21.37 21.66
CA ALA A 58 -5.57 -20.06 22.00
C ALA A 58 -6.54 -19.76 20.85
N GLU A 59 -7.84 -19.79 21.13
CA GLU A 59 -8.82 -19.24 20.20
C GLU A 59 -8.32 -17.82 19.87
N PRO A 60 -7.95 -17.54 18.62
CA PRO A 60 -7.35 -16.26 18.33
C PRO A 60 -8.40 -15.17 18.55
N ASP A 61 -8.07 -14.15 19.36
CA ASP A 61 -8.80 -12.87 19.51
C ASP A 61 -8.92 -12.07 18.18
N PHE A 62 -8.65 -12.70 17.03
CA PHE A 62 -8.67 -12.14 15.68
C PHE A 62 -9.91 -12.52 14.88
N VAL A 63 -10.86 -13.29 15.45
CA VAL A 63 -12.09 -13.70 14.76
C VAL A 63 -13.24 -12.76 15.11
N ALA A 64 -13.71 -11.99 14.13
CA ALA A 64 -14.97 -11.26 14.24
C ALA A 64 -16.16 -12.16 13.87
N ILE A 65 -17.29 -12.00 14.55
CA ILE A 65 -18.53 -12.73 14.25
C ILE A 65 -19.61 -11.72 13.84
N GLY A 66 -20.32 -12.03 12.75
CA GLY A 66 -21.46 -11.25 12.27
C GLY A 66 -22.56 -12.17 11.75
N SER A 67 -23.81 -11.78 11.93
CA SER A 67 -24.99 -12.59 11.55
C SER A 67 -25.61 -12.22 10.20
N SER A 68 -25.12 -11.18 9.52
CA SER A 68 -25.72 -10.69 8.27
C SER A 68 -24.71 -10.29 7.21
N ALA A 69 -23.70 -9.50 7.58
CA ALA A 69 -22.65 -9.08 6.66
C ALA A 69 -21.35 -8.81 7.44
N MET A 70 -20.23 -8.91 6.74
CA MET A 70 -18.91 -8.62 7.27
C MET A 70 -18.11 -7.83 6.24
N VAL A 71 -17.34 -6.86 6.71
CA VAL A 71 -16.37 -6.10 5.91
C VAL A 71 -15.04 -6.18 6.64
N ALA A 72 -14.02 -6.68 5.97
CA ALA A 72 -12.67 -6.74 6.47
C ALA A 72 -11.77 -5.88 5.57
N SER A 73 -10.97 -5.01 6.18
CA SER A 73 -10.03 -4.13 5.48
C SER A 73 -8.88 -3.75 6.41
N GLU A 74 -7.82 -3.15 5.86
CA GLU A 74 -6.66 -2.69 6.64
C GLU A 74 -6.93 -1.46 7.53
N SER A 75 -8.17 -0.99 7.61
CA SER A 75 -8.55 0.14 8.46
C SER A 75 -9.88 -0.12 9.14
N THR A 76 -9.92 -0.01 10.47
CA THR A 76 -11.17 -0.09 11.24
C THR A 76 -12.20 0.89 10.71
N LEU A 77 -11.78 2.14 10.44
CA LEU A 77 -12.66 3.18 9.89
C LEU A 77 -13.22 2.79 8.51
N ALA A 78 -12.41 2.16 7.66
CA ALA A 78 -12.88 1.72 6.34
C ALA A 78 -13.87 0.56 6.46
N SER A 79 -13.58 -0.43 7.30
CA SER A 79 -14.51 -1.54 7.58
C SER A 79 -15.85 -1.04 8.15
N GLU A 80 -15.82 -0.04 9.03
CA GLU A 80 -17.02 0.60 9.57
C GLU A 80 -17.82 1.34 8.50
N VAL A 81 -17.16 2.11 7.62
CA VAL A 81 -17.81 2.77 6.48
C VAL A 81 -18.49 1.74 5.57
N GLY A 82 -17.80 0.64 5.24
CA GLY A 82 -18.39 -0.44 4.45
C GLY A 82 -19.60 -1.08 5.12
N ARG A 83 -19.50 -1.39 6.42
CA ARG A 83 -20.61 -1.90 7.23
C ARG A 83 -21.81 -0.93 7.20
N ASP A 84 -21.57 0.36 7.33
CA ASP A 84 -22.62 1.37 7.39
C ASP A 84 -23.27 1.62 6.02
N VAL A 85 -22.54 1.39 4.92
CA VAL A 85 -23.13 1.30 3.57
C VAL A 85 -24.11 0.13 3.47
N ILE A 86 -23.74 -1.06 3.97
CA ILE A 86 -24.62 -2.23 3.96
C ILE A 86 -25.85 -2.00 4.85
N LYS A 87 -25.68 -1.41 6.04
CA LYS A 87 -26.81 -1.05 6.93
C LYS A 87 -27.81 -0.09 6.28
N ARG A 88 -27.38 0.75 5.35
CA ARG A 88 -28.24 1.64 4.57
C ARG A 88 -28.90 0.96 3.36
N GLY A 89 -28.71 -0.35 3.20
CA GLY A 89 -29.30 -1.15 2.14
C GLY A 89 -28.41 -1.34 0.91
N GLY A 90 -27.14 -0.91 0.96
CA GLY A 90 -26.16 -1.22 -0.07
C GLY A 90 -25.77 -2.71 -0.08
N ASN A 91 -25.22 -3.17 -1.19
CA ASN A 91 -24.66 -4.53 -1.31
C ASN A 91 -23.15 -4.55 -1.01
N ALA A 92 -22.53 -5.73 -1.15
CA ALA A 92 -21.09 -5.89 -0.94
C ALA A 92 -20.23 -5.02 -1.88
N ILE A 93 -20.71 -4.75 -3.10
CA ILE A 93 -20.01 -3.95 -4.10
C ILE A 93 -20.03 -2.47 -3.69
N ASP A 94 -21.19 -1.95 -3.28
CA ASP A 94 -21.29 -0.58 -2.76
C ASP A 94 -20.35 -0.37 -1.56
N ALA A 95 -20.32 -1.34 -0.64
CA ALA A 95 -19.44 -1.32 0.52
C ALA A 95 -17.96 -1.32 0.11
N ALA A 96 -17.58 -2.19 -0.83
CA ALA A 96 -16.21 -2.26 -1.35
C ALA A 96 -15.79 -0.93 -2.01
N ILE A 97 -16.66 -0.28 -2.78
CA ILE A 97 -16.38 1.02 -3.39
C ILE A 97 -16.09 2.09 -2.33
N ALA A 98 -16.95 2.20 -1.30
CA ALA A 98 -16.75 3.18 -0.24
C ALA A 98 -15.47 2.90 0.57
N VAL A 99 -15.18 1.63 0.86
CA VAL A 99 -13.92 1.18 1.49
C VAL A 99 -12.72 1.59 0.63
N SER A 100 -12.74 1.31 -0.67
CA SER A 100 -11.62 1.62 -1.57
C SER A 100 -11.32 3.11 -1.63
N PHE A 101 -12.34 3.98 -1.72
CA PHE A 101 -12.12 5.42 -1.69
C PHE A 101 -11.57 5.90 -0.33
N LEU A 102 -12.09 5.37 0.79
CA LEU A 102 -11.61 5.78 2.11
C LEU A 102 -10.15 5.34 2.33
N VAL A 103 -9.81 4.11 1.93
CA VAL A 103 -8.45 3.57 2.07
C VAL A 103 -7.47 4.29 1.13
N ALA A 104 -7.92 4.75 -0.04
CA ALA A 104 -7.12 5.62 -0.93
C ALA A 104 -6.75 6.98 -0.30
N VAL A 105 -7.48 7.42 0.73
CA VAL A 105 -7.16 8.63 1.51
C VAL A 105 -6.34 8.25 2.75
N TYR A 106 -6.75 7.20 3.46
CA TYR A 106 -6.17 6.80 4.74
C TYR A 106 -4.78 6.16 4.60
N ARG A 107 -4.51 5.41 3.52
CA ARG A 107 -3.25 4.68 3.29
C ARG A 107 -2.49 5.15 2.04
N PRO A 108 -2.10 6.43 1.98
CA PRO A 108 -1.50 7.02 0.78
C PRO A 108 -0.15 6.40 0.37
N GLN A 109 0.52 5.68 1.29
CA GLN A 109 1.78 4.98 1.00
C GLN A 109 1.61 3.64 0.28
N SER A 110 0.38 3.11 0.18
CA SER A 110 0.12 1.78 -0.39
C SER A 110 -0.90 1.77 -1.51
N THR A 111 -1.91 2.65 -1.45
CA THR A 111 -2.98 2.70 -2.46
C THR A 111 -3.47 4.14 -2.66
N GLY A 112 -4.16 4.38 -3.77
CA GLY A 112 -4.68 5.70 -4.10
C GLY A 112 -5.45 5.71 -5.42
N ILE A 113 -6.21 6.78 -5.65
CA ILE A 113 -6.91 7.01 -6.92
C ILE A 113 -5.97 7.15 -8.14
N GLY A 114 -4.66 7.31 -7.90
CA GLY A 114 -3.61 7.31 -8.91
C GLY A 114 -3.07 5.92 -9.28
N GLY A 115 -3.58 4.83 -8.70
CA GLY A 115 -3.22 3.46 -9.04
C GLY A 115 -4.34 2.69 -9.74
N GLY A 116 -4.34 1.36 -9.58
CA GLY A 116 -5.32 0.43 -10.15
C GLY A 116 -5.46 -0.84 -9.31
N GLY A 117 -6.10 -1.87 -9.86
CA GLY A 117 -6.29 -3.13 -9.15
C GLY A 117 -7.24 -4.10 -9.82
N PHE A 118 -7.80 -5.00 -9.01
CA PHE A 118 -8.71 -6.05 -9.43
C PHE A 118 -9.90 -6.15 -8.48
N MET A 119 -11.03 -6.64 -8.97
CA MET A 119 -12.19 -6.99 -8.13
C MET A 119 -12.75 -8.34 -8.57
N LEU A 120 -12.78 -9.30 -7.64
CA LEU A 120 -13.46 -10.58 -7.81
C LEU A 120 -14.80 -10.50 -7.09
N ILE A 121 -15.88 -10.78 -7.83
CA ILE A 121 -17.25 -10.77 -7.33
C ILE A 121 -17.82 -12.16 -7.52
N TYR A 122 -18.33 -12.77 -6.46
CA TYR A 122 -19.13 -14.00 -6.55
C TYR A 122 -20.62 -13.66 -6.35
N LYS A 123 -21.46 -14.14 -7.26
CA LYS A 123 -22.92 -13.95 -7.25
C LYS A 123 -23.57 -15.30 -6.94
N PRO A 124 -23.93 -15.57 -5.68
CA PRO A 124 -24.41 -16.89 -5.26
C PRO A 124 -25.71 -17.28 -5.94
N ASP A 125 -26.62 -16.32 -6.18
CA ASP A 125 -27.92 -16.57 -6.83
C ASP A 125 -27.78 -17.06 -8.29
N LEU A 126 -26.62 -16.80 -8.92
CA LEU A 126 -26.32 -17.18 -10.30
C LEU A 126 -25.23 -18.26 -10.38
N ASP A 127 -24.64 -18.65 -9.25
CA ASP A 127 -23.40 -19.40 -9.16
C ASP A 127 -22.29 -18.89 -10.11
N GLN A 128 -22.21 -17.55 -10.24
CA GLN A 128 -21.34 -16.90 -11.22
C GLN A 128 -20.26 -16.07 -10.54
N SER A 129 -19.04 -16.15 -11.06
CA SER A 129 -17.93 -15.28 -10.68
C SER A 129 -17.65 -14.25 -11.78
N VAL A 130 -17.31 -13.04 -11.37
CA VAL A 130 -16.99 -11.92 -12.25
C VAL A 130 -15.67 -11.33 -11.80
N PHE A 131 -14.74 -11.13 -12.74
CA PHE A 131 -13.46 -10.50 -12.47
C PHE A 131 -13.30 -9.21 -13.28
N LEU A 132 -13.16 -8.09 -12.55
CA LEU A 132 -12.86 -6.80 -13.14
C LEU A 132 -11.35 -6.54 -13.01
N ASP A 133 -10.71 -6.34 -14.15
CA ASP A 133 -9.34 -5.86 -14.29
C ASP A 133 -9.35 -4.36 -14.59
N PHE A 134 -8.96 -3.60 -13.58
CA PHE A 134 -8.68 -2.18 -13.66
C PHE A 134 -7.23 -1.91 -13.22
N ARG A 135 -6.32 -2.81 -13.61
CA ARG A 135 -4.88 -2.62 -13.46
C ARG A 135 -4.44 -1.43 -14.30
N GLU A 136 -3.39 -0.75 -13.84
CA GLU A 136 -2.78 0.33 -14.58
C GLU A 136 -2.27 -0.15 -15.95
N ARG A 137 -2.34 0.73 -16.96
CA ARG A 137 -1.84 0.42 -18.31
C ARG A 137 -0.60 1.22 -18.63
N ALA A 138 0.37 0.60 -19.31
CA ALA A 138 1.51 1.35 -19.83
C ALA A 138 1.00 2.50 -20.73
N PRO A 139 1.54 3.72 -20.61
CA PRO A 139 1.21 4.83 -21.51
C PRO A 139 1.48 4.44 -22.97
N ARG A 140 0.76 5.03 -23.93
CA ARG A 140 0.91 4.73 -25.36
C ARG A 140 2.35 4.87 -25.86
N ASN A 141 3.09 5.83 -25.29
CA ASN A 141 4.48 6.09 -25.65
C ASN A 141 5.50 5.24 -24.88
N ALA A 142 5.06 4.26 -24.10
CA ALA A 142 5.96 3.34 -23.42
C ALA A 142 6.74 2.50 -24.44
N SER A 143 7.99 2.19 -24.11
CA SER A 143 8.86 1.37 -24.95
C SER A 143 9.58 0.32 -24.11
N THR A 144 10.07 -0.74 -24.75
CA THR A 144 10.80 -1.82 -24.09
C THR A 144 12.14 -1.36 -23.49
N THR A 145 12.65 -0.20 -23.91
CA THR A 145 13.94 0.34 -23.48
C THR A 145 13.81 1.59 -22.60
N MET A 146 12.60 2.03 -22.23
CA MET A 146 12.39 3.29 -21.52
C MET A 146 13.05 3.35 -20.13
N PHE A 147 13.40 2.21 -19.54
CA PHE A 147 14.09 2.11 -18.26
C PHE A 147 15.58 1.77 -18.38
N ILE A 148 16.16 1.91 -19.59
CA ILE A 148 17.59 1.69 -19.84
C ILE A 148 18.29 3.05 -19.92
N ALA A 149 19.22 3.30 -18.99
CA ALA A 149 20.13 4.43 -18.99
C ALA A 149 21.46 4.08 -19.70
N SER A 150 22.39 5.03 -19.77
CA SER A 150 23.72 4.83 -20.39
C SER A 150 24.50 3.67 -19.77
N GLU A 151 24.30 3.42 -18.48
CA GLU A 151 24.99 2.38 -17.70
C GLU A 151 24.22 1.05 -17.69
N GLY A 152 23.08 0.95 -18.37
CA GLY A 152 22.21 -0.22 -18.39
C GLY A 152 20.84 0.02 -17.73
N ALA A 153 20.17 -1.06 -17.30
CA ALA A 153 18.87 -0.96 -16.66
C ALA A 153 18.92 -0.11 -15.38
N SER A 154 17.93 0.78 -15.19
CA SER A 154 17.84 1.68 -14.04
C SER A 154 16.59 1.42 -13.22
N ASP A 155 16.79 0.97 -11.99
CA ASP A 155 15.71 0.76 -11.02
C ASP A 155 15.04 2.08 -10.62
N ASP A 156 15.78 3.19 -10.53
CA ASP A 156 15.20 4.48 -10.14
C ASP A 156 14.17 4.95 -11.19
N LEU A 157 14.46 4.78 -12.48
CA LEU A 157 13.54 5.16 -13.57
C LEU A 157 12.21 4.39 -13.53
N SER A 158 12.23 3.14 -13.07
CA SER A 158 11.02 2.29 -12.97
C SER A 158 10.30 2.41 -11.63
N ARG A 159 10.87 3.10 -10.63
CA ARG A 159 10.34 3.19 -9.27
C ARG A 159 10.00 4.61 -8.83
N VAL A 160 10.65 5.62 -9.39
CA VAL A 160 10.59 7.00 -8.88
C VAL A 160 10.42 8.01 -10.02
N GLY A 161 9.48 8.95 -9.83
CA GLY A 161 9.20 10.02 -10.79
C GLY A 161 8.12 9.64 -11.81
N GLY A 162 7.93 10.50 -12.80
CA GLY A 162 6.82 10.39 -13.75
C GLY A 162 6.94 9.17 -14.68
N LEU A 163 8.16 8.72 -14.99
CA LEU A 163 8.37 7.60 -15.91
C LEU A 163 7.89 6.26 -15.33
N ALA A 164 7.88 6.14 -14.00
CA ALA A 164 7.36 4.98 -13.27
C ALA A 164 5.82 4.92 -13.21
N VAL A 165 5.12 5.97 -13.66
CA VAL A 165 3.66 6.07 -13.54
C VAL A 165 2.98 5.51 -14.80
N ALA A 166 2.13 4.51 -14.59
CA ALA A 166 1.20 3.99 -15.58
C ALA A 166 -0.16 4.70 -15.51
N VAL A 167 -1.02 4.48 -16.50
CA VAL A 167 -2.36 5.09 -16.57
C VAL A 167 -3.24 4.56 -15.42
N PRO A 168 -3.74 5.41 -14.50
CA PRO A 168 -4.48 4.96 -13.32
C PRO A 168 -5.85 4.34 -13.65
N GLY A 169 -6.19 3.24 -12.99
CA GLY A 169 -7.41 2.48 -13.24
C GLY A 169 -8.46 2.48 -12.13
N LEU A 170 -8.11 2.84 -10.90
CA LEU A 170 -8.98 2.63 -9.74
C LEU A 170 -10.35 3.31 -9.89
N VAL A 171 -10.39 4.58 -10.31
CA VAL A 171 -11.63 5.34 -10.41
C VAL A 171 -12.55 4.74 -11.48
N ALA A 172 -12.00 4.35 -12.64
CA ALA A 172 -12.77 3.68 -13.69
C ALA A 172 -13.28 2.31 -13.23
N GLY A 173 -12.44 1.50 -12.56
CA GLY A 173 -12.82 0.19 -12.03
C GLY A 173 -13.96 0.25 -11.01
N LEU A 174 -13.88 1.17 -10.05
CA LEU A 174 -14.93 1.34 -9.04
C LEU A 174 -16.22 1.88 -9.66
N TRP A 175 -16.13 2.76 -10.66
CA TRP A 175 -17.29 3.23 -11.39
C TRP A 175 -17.96 2.12 -12.21
N GLU A 176 -17.19 1.29 -12.92
CA GLU A 176 -17.73 0.15 -13.66
C GLU A 176 -18.44 -0.84 -12.72
N ALA A 177 -17.80 -1.17 -11.58
CA ALA A 177 -18.41 -2.01 -10.56
C ALA A 177 -19.71 -1.40 -10.01
N TYR A 178 -19.75 -0.09 -9.78
CA TYR A 178 -20.95 0.62 -9.34
C TYR A 178 -22.09 0.48 -10.34
N GLN A 179 -21.81 0.76 -11.62
CA GLN A 179 -22.81 0.76 -12.68
C GLN A 179 -23.36 -0.63 -12.97
N GLN A 180 -22.52 -1.65 -12.99
CA GLN A 180 -22.90 -3.00 -13.40
C GLN A 180 -23.34 -3.90 -12.23
N HIS A 181 -22.85 -3.63 -11.03
CA HIS A 181 -22.99 -4.54 -9.88
C HIS A 181 -23.36 -3.84 -8.56
N GLY A 182 -23.50 -2.52 -8.53
CA GLY A 182 -24.00 -1.79 -7.38
C GLY A 182 -25.47 -2.14 -7.07
N SER A 183 -25.93 -1.83 -5.86
CA SER A 183 -27.31 -2.18 -5.46
C SER A 183 -28.40 -1.33 -6.13
N GLY A 184 -28.02 -0.19 -6.72
CA GLY A 184 -28.94 0.86 -7.15
C GLY A 184 -29.61 1.64 -6.01
N LYS A 185 -29.31 1.31 -4.74
CA LYS A 185 -29.92 1.94 -3.56
C LYS A 185 -29.07 3.05 -2.95
N ILE A 186 -27.76 3.01 -3.16
CA ILE A 186 -26.83 4.00 -2.62
C ILE A 186 -26.33 4.88 -3.77
N PRO A 187 -26.55 6.21 -3.74
CA PRO A 187 -26.01 7.10 -4.75
C PRO A 187 -24.47 7.12 -4.75
N TRP A 188 -23.84 7.14 -5.93
CA TRP A 188 -22.38 7.20 -6.09
C TRP A 188 -21.71 8.25 -5.20
N ALA A 189 -22.25 9.47 -5.19
CA ALA A 189 -21.73 10.57 -4.38
C ALA A 189 -21.64 10.20 -2.88
N GLN A 190 -22.56 9.39 -2.36
CA GLN A 190 -22.55 8.96 -0.96
C GLN A 190 -21.51 7.86 -0.68
N LEU A 191 -21.03 7.15 -1.69
CA LEU A 191 -19.93 6.18 -1.56
C LEU A 191 -18.57 6.90 -1.53
N VAL A 192 -18.44 8.02 -2.26
CA VAL A 192 -17.21 8.83 -2.31
C VAL A 192 -17.11 9.82 -1.14
N ALA A 193 -18.24 10.33 -0.64
CA ALA A 193 -18.30 11.38 0.37
C ALA A 193 -17.47 11.12 1.65
N PRO A 194 -17.46 9.90 2.24
CA PRO A 194 -16.64 9.63 3.43
C PRO A 194 -15.14 9.90 3.20
N ALA A 195 -14.61 9.51 2.04
CA ALA A 195 -13.23 9.76 1.66
C ALA A 195 -12.96 11.25 1.46
N ALA A 196 -13.85 11.97 0.77
CA ALA A 196 -13.71 13.41 0.58
C ALA A 196 -13.72 14.18 1.91
N LYS A 197 -14.57 13.75 2.86
CA LYS A 197 -14.62 14.31 4.22
C LYS A 197 -13.32 14.05 4.98
N MET A 198 -12.86 12.80 5.02
CA MET A 198 -11.60 12.43 5.69
C MET A 198 -10.39 13.15 5.09
N ALA A 199 -10.33 13.29 3.76
CA ALA A 199 -9.25 14.03 3.10
C ALA A 199 -9.24 15.51 3.50
N LYS A 200 -10.41 16.11 3.76
CA LYS A 200 -10.53 17.52 4.17
C LYS A 200 -10.22 17.72 5.65
N GLU A 201 -10.85 16.93 6.51
CA GLU A 201 -10.77 17.06 7.97
C GLU A 201 -9.47 16.49 8.54
N GLY A 202 -8.91 15.50 7.84
CA GLY A 202 -7.69 14.81 8.20
C GLY A 202 -7.91 13.64 9.14
N PHE A 203 -6.81 12.93 9.41
CA PHE A 203 -6.73 11.82 10.35
C PHE A 203 -5.35 11.84 11.01
N GLU A 204 -5.21 11.15 12.14
CA GLU A 204 -3.93 11.02 12.82
C GLU A 204 -2.97 10.14 12.02
N VAL A 205 -1.73 10.60 11.87
CA VAL A 205 -0.65 9.78 11.34
C VAL A 205 -0.47 8.58 12.26
N TYR A 206 -0.63 7.37 11.70
CA TYR A 206 -0.42 6.11 12.39
C TYR A 206 1.02 5.59 12.16
N PRO A 207 1.52 4.63 12.97
CA PRO A 207 2.92 4.20 12.94
C PRO A 207 3.48 3.87 11.55
N HIS A 208 2.77 3.09 10.76
CA HIS A 208 3.24 2.70 9.43
C HIS A 208 3.22 3.86 8.40
N LEU A 209 2.35 4.87 8.57
CA LEU A 209 2.42 6.09 7.74
C LEU A 209 3.63 6.95 8.16
N ALA A 210 3.92 7.08 9.45
CA ALA A 210 5.12 7.78 9.93
C ALA A 210 6.41 7.12 9.42
N GLU A 211 6.47 5.79 9.39
CA GLU A 211 7.59 5.05 8.82
C GLU A 211 7.78 5.35 7.32
N ALA A 212 6.69 5.32 6.53
CA ALA A 212 6.76 5.66 5.11
C ALA A 212 7.21 7.12 4.86
N ILE A 213 6.78 8.05 5.71
CA ILE A 213 7.22 9.45 5.67
C ILE A 213 8.71 9.56 6.04
N GLY A 214 9.17 8.82 7.04
CA GLY A 214 10.59 8.72 7.40
C GLY A 214 11.44 8.21 6.24
N TRP A 215 11.03 7.11 5.62
CA TRP A 215 11.69 6.53 4.45
C TRP A 215 11.75 7.52 3.27
N PHE A 216 10.70 8.31 3.04
CA PHE A 216 10.69 9.38 2.04
C PHE A 216 11.75 10.46 2.30
N VAL A 217 12.00 10.79 3.57
CA VAL A 217 13.03 11.77 3.95
C VAL A 217 14.44 11.17 3.84
N GLU A 218 14.64 9.95 4.35
CA GLU A 218 15.92 9.23 4.32
C GLU A 218 16.45 9.04 2.89
N ASN A 219 15.58 8.71 1.94
CA ASN A 219 15.92 8.58 0.52
C ASN A 219 16.01 9.91 -0.23
N GLN A 220 15.91 11.05 0.48
CA GLN A 220 15.98 12.40 -0.07
C GLN A 220 14.91 12.73 -1.13
N TYR A 221 13.82 11.98 -1.19
CA TYR A 221 12.73 12.23 -2.13
C TYR A 221 12.00 13.56 -1.88
N HIS A 222 12.02 14.05 -0.65
CA HIS A 222 11.55 15.40 -0.31
C HIS A 222 12.23 16.51 -1.12
N LYS A 223 13.49 16.32 -1.55
CA LYS A 223 14.20 17.28 -2.42
C LYS A 223 13.74 17.19 -3.87
N ARG A 224 13.38 15.99 -4.33
CA ARG A 224 12.90 15.72 -5.69
C ARG A 224 11.45 16.15 -5.90
N PHE A 225 10.63 16.01 -4.87
CA PHE A 225 9.18 16.24 -4.92
C PHE A 225 8.72 17.28 -3.88
N PRO A 226 9.02 18.57 -4.09
CA PRO A 226 8.72 19.63 -3.11
C PRO A 226 7.22 19.79 -2.85
N ASP A 227 6.36 19.52 -3.83
CA ASP A 227 4.90 19.59 -3.66
C ASP A 227 4.39 18.46 -2.74
N LEU A 228 4.99 17.27 -2.82
CA LEU A 228 4.69 16.16 -1.91
C LEU A 228 5.31 16.40 -0.53
N ALA A 229 6.51 16.98 -0.47
CA ALA A 229 7.17 17.33 0.79
C ALA A 229 6.31 18.27 1.65
N LYS A 230 5.64 19.27 1.04
CA LYS A 230 4.71 20.16 1.76
C LYS A 230 3.56 19.42 2.44
N LEU A 231 3.18 18.26 1.92
CA LEU A 231 2.12 17.42 2.48
C LEU A 231 2.64 16.54 3.63
N LEU A 232 3.83 15.96 3.46
CA LEU A 232 4.38 14.94 4.37
C LEU A 232 5.24 15.51 5.51
N LEU A 233 5.70 16.75 5.39
CA LEU A 233 6.54 17.41 6.38
C LEU A 233 5.74 18.40 7.24
N ARG A 234 6.30 18.72 8.41
CA ARG A 234 5.86 19.81 9.27
C ARG A 234 6.37 21.15 8.76
N ALA A 235 5.85 22.23 9.34
CA ALA A 235 6.23 23.60 8.98
C ALA A 235 7.73 23.89 9.17
N ASP A 236 8.39 23.22 10.11
CA ASP A 236 9.83 23.31 10.36
C ASP A 236 10.68 22.44 9.43
N GLY A 237 10.05 21.72 8.49
CA GLY A 237 10.70 20.81 7.54
C GLY A 237 10.98 19.42 8.10
N THR A 238 10.63 19.13 9.35
CA THR A 238 10.77 17.77 9.90
C THR A 238 9.66 16.84 9.38
N PRO A 239 9.88 15.52 9.33
CA PRO A 239 8.83 14.58 8.93
C PRO A 239 7.67 14.58 9.94
N LYS A 240 6.43 14.46 9.46
CA LYS A 240 5.28 14.24 10.36
C LYS A 240 5.46 12.95 11.16
N LEU A 241 5.05 12.96 12.43
CA LEU A 241 5.16 11.81 13.34
C LEU A 241 3.78 11.29 13.73
N VAL A 242 3.76 10.15 14.40
CA VAL A 242 2.55 9.55 14.97
C VAL A 242 1.78 10.57 15.81
N GLY A 243 0.47 10.65 15.58
CA GLY A 243 -0.44 11.59 16.25
C GLY A 243 -0.56 12.97 15.59
N ASP A 244 0.34 13.33 14.65
CA ASP A 244 0.13 14.54 13.85
C ASP A 244 -1.14 14.40 12.99
N ILE A 245 -1.83 15.51 12.75
CA ILE A 245 -2.95 15.52 11.82
C ILE A 245 -2.45 15.62 10.38
N PHE A 246 -2.89 14.67 9.56
CA PHE A 246 -2.64 14.59 8.13
C PHE A 246 -3.89 14.97 7.33
N THR A 247 -3.84 16.11 6.65
CA THR A 247 -4.92 16.61 5.78
C THR A 247 -4.48 16.59 4.31
N GLN A 248 -5.43 16.37 3.41
CA GLN A 248 -5.21 16.27 1.96
C GLN A 248 -6.24 17.13 1.21
N PRO A 249 -6.23 18.47 1.38
CA PRO A 249 -7.30 19.34 0.89
C PRO A 249 -7.47 19.30 -0.64
N ARG A 250 -6.38 19.19 -1.41
CA ARG A 250 -6.47 19.05 -2.88
C ARG A 250 -7.12 17.72 -3.29
N LEU A 251 -6.81 16.63 -2.57
CA LEU A 251 -7.44 15.34 -2.81
C LEU A 251 -8.93 15.38 -2.46
N ALA A 252 -9.32 16.08 -1.38
CA ALA A 252 -10.72 16.28 -1.02
C ALA A 252 -11.50 16.97 -2.15
N GLU A 253 -10.93 17.99 -2.79
CA GLU A 253 -11.56 18.66 -3.94
C GLU A 253 -11.64 17.74 -5.17
N THR A 254 -10.60 16.95 -5.45
CA THR A 254 -10.64 15.93 -6.51
C THR A 254 -11.75 14.90 -6.25
N LEU A 255 -11.86 14.39 -5.02
CA LEU A 255 -12.89 13.42 -4.65
C LEU A 255 -14.30 14.03 -4.73
N LYS A 256 -14.49 15.31 -4.38
CA LYS A 256 -15.76 16.00 -4.60
C LYS A 256 -16.13 16.09 -6.08
N LYS A 257 -15.17 16.41 -6.95
CA LYS A 257 -15.41 16.41 -8.41
C LYS A 257 -15.80 15.02 -8.91
N ILE A 258 -15.13 13.97 -8.44
CA ILE A 258 -15.47 12.58 -8.76
C ILE A 258 -16.86 12.19 -8.22
N ALA A 259 -17.23 12.65 -7.02
CA ALA A 259 -18.54 12.40 -6.45
C ALA A 259 -19.68 13.01 -7.28
N VAL A 260 -19.44 14.16 -7.92
CA VAL A 260 -20.44 14.89 -8.71
C VAL A 260 -20.48 14.43 -10.17
N ALA A 261 -19.33 14.31 -10.82
CA ALA A 261 -19.24 14.07 -12.27
C ALA A 261 -18.75 12.66 -12.63
N GLY A 262 -18.60 11.77 -11.65
CA GLY A 262 -18.14 10.40 -11.87
C GLY A 262 -16.70 10.35 -12.40
N PRO A 263 -16.33 9.33 -13.19
CA PRO A 263 -14.96 9.14 -13.67
C PRO A 263 -14.49 10.27 -14.60
N LYS A 264 -15.40 10.95 -15.31
CA LYS A 264 -15.04 12.06 -16.21
C LYS A 264 -14.25 13.17 -15.53
N ALA A 265 -14.55 13.41 -14.24
CA ALA A 265 -13.81 14.37 -13.43
C ALA A 265 -12.32 14.06 -13.35
N PHE A 266 -11.95 12.77 -13.38
CA PHE A 266 -10.58 12.29 -13.26
C PHE A 266 -9.88 12.12 -14.62
N TYR A 267 -10.60 11.65 -15.65
CA TYR A 267 -10.00 11.26 -16.92
C TYR A 267 -10.07 12.31 -18.05
N GLU A 268 -10.97 13.30 -17.98
CA GLU A 268 -11.19 14.24 -19.11
C GLU A 268 -10.86 15.71 -18.79
N GLY A 269 -11.10 16.14 -17.55
CA GLY A 269 -11.07 17.55 -17.14
C GLY A 269 -9.75 18.02 -16.50
N ALA A 270 -9.86 19.06 -15.67
CA ALA A 270 -8.70 19.70 -15.02
C ALA A 270 -7.86 18.73 -14.16
N VAL A 271 -8.45 17.66 -13.61
CA VAL A 271 -7.67 16.64 -12.88
C VAL A 271 -6.79 15.84 -13.83
N ALA A 272 -7.27 15.50 -15.03
CA ALA A 272 -6.47 14.85 -16.06
C ALA A 272 -5.30 15.75 -16.51
N ASP A 273 -5.57 17.05 -16.66
CA ASP A 273 -4.54 18.04 -16.99
C ASP A 273 -3.49 18.15 -15.88
N ASP A 274 -3.91 18.18 -14.60
CA ASP A 274 -3.00 18.17 -13.44
C ASP A 274 -2.14 16.90 -13.39
N ILE A 275 -2.72 15.72 -13.68
CA ILE A 275 -2.02 14.43 -13.73
C ILE A 275 -0.93 14.46 -14.80
N VAL A 276 -1.29 14.83 -16.03
CA VAL A 276 -0.35 14.87 -17.16
C VAL A 276 0.74 15.92 -16.90
N SER A 277 0.38 17.11 -16.44
CA SER A 277 1.33 18.18 -16.11
C SER A 277 2.34 17.73 -15.05
N SER A 278 1.86 17.14 -13.95
CA SER A 278 2.72 16.62 -12.89
C SER A 278 3.60 15.47 -13.39
N ASN A 279 3.03 14.54 -14.17
CA ASN A 279 3.78 13.42 -14.74
C ASN A 279 4.94 13.91 -15.61
N ARG A 280 4.67 14.83 -16.55
CA ARG A 280 5.70 15.41 -17.44
C ARG A 280 6.72 16.23 -16.67
N LYS A 281 6.31 17.01 -15.66
CA LYS A 281 7.21 17.75 -14.76
C LYS A 281 8.28 16.84 -14.13
N TYR A 282 7.95 15.58 -13.86
CA TYR A 282 8.87 14.60 -13.27
C TYR A 282 9.37 13.55 -14.27
N GLY A 283 9.46 13.91 -15.56
CA GLY A 283 10.11 13.08 -16.59
C GLY A 283 9.27 11.93 -17.14
N GLY A 284 7.96 11.95 -16.89
CA GLY A 284 7.05 10.92 -17.40
C GLY A 284 6.64 11.13 -18.86
N ILE A 285 5.85 10.17 -19.33
CA ILE A 285 5.43 10.06 -20.73
C ILE A 285 3.91 9.98 -20.92
N LEU A 286 3.13 10.21 -19.86
CA LEU A 286 1.67 10.21 -19.95
C LEU A 286 1.19 11.34 -20.87
N GLU A 287 0.19 11.03 -21.68
CA GLU A 287 -0.58 11.98 -22.46
C GLU A 287 -2.04 11.97 -22.02
N LYS A 288 -2.74 13.07 -22.32
CA LYS A 288 -4.16 13.17 -22.00
C LYS A 288 -4.98 12.07 -22.69
N SER A 289 -4.60 11.68 -23.90
CA SER A 289 -5.20 10.55 -24.63
C SER A 289 -5.04 9.21 -23.91
N ASP A 290 -4.00 9.02 -23.09
CA ASP A 290 -3.85 7.78 -22.33
C ASP A 290 -4.94 7.67 -21.26
N LEU A 291 -5.25 8.78 -20.58
CA LEU A 291 -6.33 8.86 -19.59
C LEU A 291 -7.71 8.72 -20.24
N LEU A 292 -7.93 9.42 -21.37
CA LEU A 292 -9.20 9.38 -22.10
C LEU A 292 -9.56 7.98 -22.62
N ASN A 293 -8.56 7.19 -23.01
CA ASN A 293 -8.76 5.86 -23.59
C ASN A 293 -8.56 4.72 -22.56
N TYR A 294 -8.51 5.02 -21.27
CA TYR A 294 -8.44 3.98 -20.25
C TYR A 294 -9.73 3.18 -20.20
N GLU A 295 -9.63 1.86 -20.09
CA GLU A 295 -10.77 0.95 -20.05
C GLU A 295 -10.57 -0.15 -19.03
N VAL A 296 -11.66 -0.48 -18.31
CA VAL A 296 -11.74 -1.66 -17.46
C VAL A 296 -11.97 -2.90 -18.33
N LYS A 297 -11.39 -4.04 -17.96
CA LYS A 297 -11.58 -5.31 -18.67
C LYS A 297 -12.30 -6.31 -17.78
N TYR A 298 -13.35 -6.93 -18.31
CA TYR A 298 -13.89 -8.16 -17.74
C TYR A 298 -13.04 -9.34 -18.18
N ARG A 299 -12.79 -10.27 -17.27
CA ARG A 299 -12.00 -11.48 -17.54
C ARG A 299 -12.66 -12.69 -16.92
N ASP A 300 -12.47 -13.83 -17.57
CA ASP A 300 -12.85 -15.12 -17.02
C ASP A 300 -11.92 -15.45 -15.85
N VAL A 301 -12.51 -15.87 -14.75
CA VAL A 301 -11.77 -16.26 -13.53
C VAL A 301 -10.95 -17.52 -13.76
N ILE A 302 -9.90 -17.69 -12.95
CA ILE A 302 -9.23 -18.99 -12.81
C ILE A 302 -9.96 -19.76 -11.73
N GLU A 303 -10.33 -21.00 -12.04
CA GLU A 303 -10.99 -21.90 -11.11
C GLU A 303 -10.24 -23.22 -11.01
N GLY A 304 -10.19 -23.75 -9.80
CA GLY A 304 -9.64 -25.08 -9.51
C GLY A 304 -10.37 -25.72 -8.33
N GLU A 305 -10.09 -27.00 -8.11
CA GLU A 305 -10.60 -27.73 -6.95
C GLU A 305 -9.45 -28.12 -6.03
N PHE A 306 -9.64 -27.92 -4.72
CA PHE A 306 -8.72 -28.42 -3.72
C PHE A 306 -9.49 -29.05 -2.56
N ARG A 307 -9.32 -30.36 -2.38
CA ARG A 307 -9.94 -31.14 -1.27
C ARG A 307 -11.47 -30.97 -1.20
N GLY A 308 -12.15 -30.96 -2.35
CA GLY A 308 -13.61 -30.80 -2.43
C GLY A 308 -14.10 -29.36 -2.32
N TYR A 309 -13.21 -28.37 -2.27
CA TYR A 309 -13.56 -26.94 -2.32
C TYR A 309 -13.25 -26.36 -3.69
N ARG A 310 -14.21 -25.60 -4.24
CA ARG A 310 -13.99 -24.73 -5.41
C ARG A 310 -13.17 -23.52 -4.98
N VAL A 311 -12.03 -23.32 -5.63
CA VAL A 311 -11.14 -22.16 -5.45
C VAL A 311 -11.27 -21.29 -6.68
N ILE A 312 -11.64 -20.03 -6.49
CA ILE A 312 -11.85 -19.05 -7.55
C ILE A 312 -10.87 -17.90 -7.34
N SER A 313 -10.09 -17.56 -8.36
CA SER A 313 -9.02 -16.58 -8.25
C SER A 313 -8.79 -15.78 -9.53
N SER A 314 -7.80 -14.89 -9.46
CA SER A 314 -7.50 -13.91 -10.49
C SER A 314 -6.85 -14.53 -11.73
N PRO A 315 -7.31 -14.20 -12.95
CA PRO A 315 -6.62 -14.50 -14.20
C PRO A 315 -5.49 -13.50 -14.51
N PRO A 316 -4.68 -13.76 -15.56
CA PRO A 316 -3.82 -12.75 -16.15
C PRO A 316 -4.57 -11.42 -16.39
N PRO A 317 -3.98 -10.27 -16.06
CA PRO A 317 -2.55 -10.03 -15.87
C PRO A 317 -2.04 -10.29 -14.44
N SER A 318 -2.89 -10.75 -13.53
CA SER A 318 -2.43 -11.25 -12.22
C SER A 318 -1.77 -12.62 -12.39
N SER A 319 -0.69 -12.87 -11.66
CA SER A 319 -0.04 -14.17 -11.56
C SER A 319 -0.34 -14.88 -10.23
N GLY A 320 -1.30 -14.38 -9.47
CA GLY A 320 -1.58 -14.86 -8.11
C GLY A 320 -2.55 -16.03 -8.00
N GLY A 321 -3.49 -16.15 -8.96
CA GLY A 321 -4.45 -17.25 -9.01
C GLY A 321 -3.88 -18.47 -9.71
#